data_AF-C3YBP1-F1
#
_entry.id   AF-C3YBP1-F1
#
_cell.length_a   1.000
_cell.length_b   1.000
_cell.length_c   1.000
_cell.angle_alpha   90.00
_cell.angle_beta   90.00
_cell.angle_gamma   90.00
#
_symmetry.space_group_name_H-M   'P 1'
#
loop_
_entity.id
_entity.type
_entity.pdbx_description
1 polymer ?
#
loop_
_entity_poly.entity_id
_entity_poly.type
_entity_poly.pdbx_seq_one_letter_code
_entity_poly.pdbx_strand_id
1 'polypeptide(L)'
;MLKPFRTLYKEVQRLTGYSSTNIPPPSHIFEVVHSESTDARFEETRQDRSLLYAFHGSRLDNFYSILHNGLHAHLNKGTYLSGDLGVSIIYSHKGQGWDRSMLGETMSCVAVCEVIMDPKYVKSKVEEENGRAKNKDKQEVPEKYYIVSNNELLRVKYVLVYAEKKAQQRVQTPSFFQRHKFFVLMSLYVVVLAVIGAANSPNLQYYLRRLFR
;
A
#
# COMPACT_ATOMS: atom_id res chain seq x y z
N MET A 1 -0.20 19.02 16.07
CA MET A 1 0.90 18.24 16.69
C MET A 1 0.75 16.79 16.22
N LEU A 2 1.76 16.20 15.59
CA LEU A 2 1.67 14.82 15.10
C LEU A 2 1.61 13.85 16.30
N LYS A 3 0.61 12.97 16.34
CA LYS A 3 0.49 11.96 17.40
C LYS A 3 1.63 10.94 17.27
N PRO A 4 2.30 10.54 18.36
CA PRO A 4 3.29 9.48 18.32
C PRO A 4 2.69 8.16 17.84
N PHE A 5 3.47 7.34 17.12
CA PHE A 5 3.05 6.02 16.62
C PHE A 5 2.38 5.16 17.72
N ARG A 6 2.99 5.08 18.91
CA ARG A 6 2.47 4.26 20.01
C ARG A 6 1.09 4.71 20.48
N THR A 7 0.83 6.01 20.48
CA THR A 7 -0.46 6.58 20.86
C THR A 7 -1.51 6.25 19.81
N LEU A 8 -1.16 6.43 18.53
CA LEU A 8 -2.07 6.14 17.41
C LEU A 8 -2.41 4.65 17.34
N TYR A 9 -1.43 3.78 17.54
CA TYR A 9 -1.64 2.33 17.51
C TYR A 9 -2.55 1.86 18.64
N LYS A 10 -2.33 2.34 19.88
CA LYS A 10 -3.22 2.07 21.02
C LYS A 10 -4.64 2.57 20.77
N GLU A 11 -4.77 3.72 20.13
CA GLU A 11 -6.08 4.28 19.78
C GLU A 11 -6.80 3.39 18.76
N VAL A 12 -6.12 2.96 17.70
CA VAL A 12 -6.69 2.00 16.73
C VAL A 12 -7.13 0.71 17.44
N GLN A 13 -6.29 0.13 18.31
CA GLN A 13 -6.64 -1.07 19.09
C GLN A 13 -7.88 -0.85 19.97
N ARG A 14 -7.98 0.31 20.62
CA ARG A 14 -9.13 0.68 21.46
C ARG A 14 -10.40 0.83 20.63
N LEU A 15 -10.33 1.51 19.49
CA LEU A 15 -11.48 1.79 18.63
C LEU A 15 -12.04 0.54 17.95
N THR A 16 -11.17 -0.37 17.50
CA THR A 16 -11.59 -1.61 16.83
C THR A 16 -11.84 -2.77 17.82
N GLY A 17 -11.37 -2.65 19.06
CA GLY A 17 -11.37 -3.74 20.04
C GLY A 17 -10.40 -4.87 19.71
N TYR A 18 -9.49 -4.64 18.76
CA TYR A 18 -8.50 -5.63 18.32
C TYR A 18 -7.33 -5.74 19.30
N SER A 19 -7.04 -6.98 19.72
CA SER A 19 -5.97 -7.28 20.69
C SER A 19 -5.05 -8.44 20.27
N SER A 20 -5.13 -8.94 19.04
CA SER A 20 -4.36 -10.15 18.67
C SER A 20 -2.85 -9.90 18.68
N THR A 21 -2.14 -10.84 19.30
CA THR A 21 -0.68 -10.86 19.45
C THR A 21 0.02 -11.54 18.27
N ASN A 22 -0.74 -12.21 17.40
CA ASN A 22 -0.19 -13.07 16.35
C ASN A 22 0.16 -12.31 15.06
N ILE A 23 -0.22 -11.04 14.97
CA ILE A 23 0.08 -10.19 13.82
C ILE A 23 1.18 -9.21 14.22
N PRO A 24 2.25 -9.07 13.43
CA PRO A 24 3.25 -8.06 13.71
C PRO A 24 2.61 -6.66 13.68
N PRO A 25 3.08 -5.72 14.53
CA PRO A 25 2.60 -4.36 14.46
C PRO A 25 2.96 -3.73 13.10
N PRO A 26 2.15 -2.79 12.59
CA PRO A 26 2.47 -2.09 11.36
C PRO A 26 3.75 -1.26 11.52
N SER A 27 4.51 -1.11 10.44
CA SER A 27 5.73 -0.31 10.42
C SER A 27 5.41 1.18 10.62
N HIS A 28 4.30 1.64 10.03
CA HIS A 28 3.82 3.02 10.13
C HIS A 28 2.29 3.05 10.23
N ILE A 29 1.77 4.12 10.83
CA ILE A 29 0.33 4.40 10.87
C ILE A 29 0.12 5.86 10.52
N PHE A 30 -0.83 6.12 9.63
CA PHE A 30 -1.22 7.46 9.22
C PHE A 30 -2.69 7.70 9.58
N GLU A 31 -3.00 8.88 10.10
CA GLU A 31 -4.37 9.38 10.24
C GLU A 31 -4.76 10.10 8.95
N VAL A 32 -5.94 9.78 8.41
CA VAL A 32 -6.51 10.48 7.27
C VAL A 32 -7.31 11.66 7.80
N VAL A 33 -6.86 12.86 7.44
CA VAL A 33 -7.52 14.12 7.79
C VAL A 33 -8.34 14.56 6.58
N HIS A 34 -9.65 14.62 6.76
CA HIS A 34 -10.58 15.07 5.73
C HIS A 34 -10.75 16.59 5.77
N SER A 35 -11.29 17.17 4.70
CA SER A 35 -11.63 18.59 4.70
C SER A 35 -12.79 18.87 5.65
N GLU A 36 -12.90 20.11 6.15
CA GLU A 36 -14.01 20.53 7.02
C GLU A 36 -15.37 20.27 6.36
N SER A 37 -15.48 20.47 5.05
CA SER A 37 -16.71 20.19 4.28
C SER A 37 -17.08 18.70 4.26
N THR A 38 -16.08 17.81 4.16
CA THR A 38 -16.28 16.36 4.14
C THR A 38 -16.62 15.85 5.54
N ASP A 39 -15.95 16.39 6.57
CA ASP A 39 -16.25 16.11 7.97
C ASP A 39 -17.66 16.54 8.34
N ALA A 40 -18.07 17.76 7.97
CA ALA A 40 -19.42 18.26 8.24
C ALA A 40 -20.50 17.38 7.60
N ARG A 41 -20.33 16.98 6.33
CA ARG A 41 -21.27 16.07 5.66
C ARG A 41 -21.34 14.70 6.34
N PHE A 42 -20.20 14.16 6.79
CA PHE A 42 -20.17 12.87 7.49
C PHE A 42 -20.89 12.94 8.84
N GLU A 43 -20.67 14.00 9.63
CA GLU A 43 -21.37 14.19 10.91
C GLU A 43 -22.87 14.48 10.70
N GLU A 44 -23.25 15.22 9.66
CA GLU A 44 -24.66 15.42 9.28
C GLU A 44 -25.33 14.08 8.94
N THR A 45 -24.62 13.21 8.21
CA THR A 45 -25.11 11.87 7.84
C THR A 45 -25.22 10.96 9.06
N ARG A 46 -24.28 11.09 10.00
CA ARG A 46 -24.20 10.30 11.24
C ARG A 46 -25.35 10.63 12.18
N GLN A 47 -25.67 11.91 12.37
CA GLN A 47 -26.63 12.34 13.40
C GLN A 47 -26.26 11.72 14.76
N ASP A 48 -27.22 11.11 15.47
CA ASP A 48 -27.01 10.45 16.76
C ASP A 48 -26.59 8.97 16.65
N ARG A 49 -26.28 8.47 15.44
CA ARG A 49 -25.94 7.06 15.24
C ARG A 49 -24.53 6.74 15.76
N SER A 50 -24.38 5.51 16.22
CA SER A 50 -23.10 5.00 16.73
C SER A 50 -22.11 4.75 15.59
N LEU A 51 -20.82 4.79 15.93
CA LEU A 51 -19.73 4.48 15.03
C LEU A 51 -19.14 3.10 15.33
N LEU A 52 -18.77 2.40 14.28
CA LEU A 52 -17.99 1.18 14.30
C LEU A 52 -16.67 1.42 13.58
N TYR A 53 -15.58 0.88 14.12
CA TYR A 53 -14.29 0.87 13.44
C TYR A 53 -13.97 -0.55 12.99
N ALA A 54 -13.67 -0.70 11.70
CA ALA A 54 -13.39 -2.00 11.09
C ALA A 54 -12.27 -1.88 10.05
N PHE A 55 -11.61 -3.00 9.78
CA PHE A 55 -10.49 -3.10 8.86
C PHE A 55 -10.95 -3.43 7.44
N HIS A 56 -10.22 -2.90 6.46
CA HIS A 56 -10.35 -3.23 5.05
C HIS A 56 -8.97 -3.51 4.45
N GLY A 57 -8.78 -4.72 3.93
CA GLY A 57 -7.59 -5.09 3.17
C GLY A 57 -7.81 -4.87 1.68
N SER A 58 -6.83 -4.27 1.01
CA SER A 58 -6.82 -4.13 -0.43
C SER A 58 -5.39 -4.18 -0.94
N ARG A 59 -5.22 -4.39 -2.25
CA ARG A 59 -3.90 -4.30 -2.88
C ARG A 59 -3.37 -2.86 -2.78
N LEU A 60 -2.05 -2.72 -2.68
CA LEU A 60 -1.38 -1.42 -2.55
C LEU A 60 -1.80 -0.42 -3.65
N ASP A 61 -1.94 -0.88 -4.89
CA ASP A 61 -2.31 -0.07 -6.06
C ASP A 61 -3.69 0.61 -5.92
N ASN A 62 -4.58 0.06 -5.09
CA ASN A 62 -5.90 0.64 -4.86
C ASN A 62 -5.88 1.80 -3.87
N PHE A 63 -4.85 1.92 -3.01
CA PHE A 63 -4.86 2.87 -1.89
C PHE A 63 -4.86 4.33 -2.34
N TYR A 64 -4.28 4.65 -3.50
CA TYR A 64 -4.40 6.00 -4.05
C TYR A 64 -5.87 6.35 -4.31
N SER A 65 -6.60 5.49 -5.01
CA SER A 65 -8.02 5.72 -5.28
C SER A 65 -8.86 5.69 -3.99
N ILE A 66 -8.60 4.74 -3.09
CA ILE A 66 -9.32 4.62 -1.80
C ILE A 66 -9.20 5.90 -0.97
N LEU A 67 -8.02 6.53 -0.94
CA LEU A 67 -7.79 7.75 -0.17
C LEU A 67 -8.43 8.99 -0.80
N HIS A 68 -8.50 9.07 -2.12
CA HIS A 68 -9.02 10.24 -2.83
C HIS A 68 -10.51 10.16 -3.16
N ASN A 69 -11.03 8.95 -3.40
CA ASN A 69 -12.39 8.72 -3.86
C ASN A 69 -13.23 7.90 -2.87
N GLY A 70 -12.62 7.42 -1.79
CA GLY A 70 -13.27 6.51 -0.83
C GLY A 70 -13.28 5.06 -1.31
N LEU A 71 -13.88 4.18 -0.51
CA LEU A 71 -14.02 2.78 -0.87
C LEU A 71 -15.18 2.63 -1.85
N HIS A 72 -14.89 2.16 -3.06
CA HIS A 72 -15.91 1.82 -4.03
C HIS A 72 -16.41 0.40 -3.79
N ALA A 73 -17.71 0.25 -3.57
CA ALA A 73 -18.39 -1.04 -3.58
C ALA A 73 -18.28 -1.70 -4.96
N HIS A 74 -17.24 -2.53 -5.16
CA HIS A 74 -16.90 -3.10 -6.48
C HIS A 74 -17.76 -4.30 -6.89
N LEU A 75 -18.75 -4.67 -6.07
CA LEU A 75 -19.70 -5.75 -6.29
C LEU A 75 -21.07 -5.26 -5.84
N ASN A 76 -22.16 -5.73 -6.47
CA ASN A 76 -23.56 -5.41 -6.16
C ASN A 76 -23.99 -5.66 -4.69
N LYS A 77 -23.05 -6.01 -3.81
CA LYS A 77 -23.24 -6.38 -2.41
C LYS A 77 -22.64 -5.37 -1.42
N GLY A 78 -21.83 -4.40 -1.84
CA GLY A 78 -21.23 -3.40 -0.94
C GLY A 78 -19.75 -3.62 -0.64
N THR A 79 -19.24 -2.81 0.30
CA THR A 79 -17.85 -2.84 0.80
C THR A 79 -17.70 -3.81 1.97
N TYR A 80 -16.74 -4.72 1.87
CA TYR A 80 -16.46 -5.73 2.90
C TYR A 80 -15.44 -5.20 3.91
N LEU A 81 -15.79 -5.31 5.19
CA LEU A 81 -14.96 -4.92 6.33
C LEU A 81 -14.88 -6.07 7.34
N SER A 82 -13.86 -6.08 8.18
CA SER A 82 -13.70 -7.05 9.28
C SER A 82 -13.37 -6.36 10.59
N GLY A 83 -13.93 -6.83 11.70
CA GLY A 83 -13.50 -6.44 13.04
C GLY A 83 -12.13 -7.04 13.44
N ASP A 84 -11.62 -8.00 12.66
CA ASP A 84 -10.31 -8.62 12.88
C ASP A 84 -9.31 -8.22 11.80
N LEU A 85 -8.17 -7.66 12.24
CA LEU A 85 -7.04 -7.32 11.39
C LEU A 85 -6.44 -8.54 10.70
N GLY A 86 -6.47 -9.71 11.33
CA GLY A 86 -5.93 -10.96 10.78
C GLY A 86 -6.65 -11.43 9.53
N VAL A 87 -7.94 -11.16 9.48
CA VAL A 87 -8.75 -11.38 8.29
C VAL A 87 -8.41 -10.35 7.22
N SER A 88 -8.34 -9.06 7.55
CA SER A 88 -8.09 -8.03 6.52
C SER A 88 -6.68 -8.07 5.95
N ILE A 89 -5.68 -8.51 6.72
CA ILE A 89 -4.29 -8.53 6.26
C ILE A 89 -4.06 -9.52 5.11
N ILE A 90 -4.85 -10.60 5.00
CA ILE A 90 -4.71 -11.58 3.90
C ILE A 90 -5.09 -10.98 2.54
N TYR A 91 -5.97 -9.97 2.54
CA TYR A 91 -6.38 -9.21 1.35
C TYR A 91 -5.46 -8.01 1.07
N SER A 92 -4.55 -7.71 2.00
CA SER A 92 -3.56 -6.64 1.90
C SER A 92 -2.30 -7.15 1.17
N HIS A 93 -2.45 -7.40 -0.13
CA HIS A 93 -1.33 -7.88 -0.93
C HIS A 93 -0.23 -6.82 -1.03
N LYS A 94 1.02 -7.25 -0.83
CA LYS A 94 2.20 -6.43 -1.04
C LYS A 94 2.28 -5.97 -2.49
N GLY A 95 2.71 -4.73 -2.68
CA GLY A 95 3.00 -4.16 -3.99
C GLY A 95 4.30 -3.38 -3.97
N GLN A 96 4.82 -3.11 -5.16
CA GLN A 96 5.90 -2.15 -5.36
C GLN A 96 5.33 -0.75 -5.18
N GLY A 97 5.89 0.00 -4.22
CA GLY A 97 5.62 1.41 -4.01
C GLY A 97 6.59 2.27 -4.81
N TRP A 98 7.28 3.17 -4.12
CA TRP A 98 8.29 4.04 -4.73
C TRP A 98 9.69 3.61 -4.30
N ASP A 99 10.59 3.37 -5.26
CA ASP A 99 11.96 2.87 -5.02
C ASP A 99 12.77 3.76 -4.05
N ARG A 100 12.51 5.07 -4.06
CA ARG A 100 13.19 6.02 -3.16
C ARG A 100 12.37 6.38 -1.92
N SER A 101 11.29 5.64 -1.65
CA SER A 101 10.47 5.84 -0.46
C SER A 101 11.31 5.64 0.81
N MET A 102 11.07 6.52 1.78
CA MET A 102 11.59 6.39 3.14
C MET A 102 10.89 5.26 3.91
N LEU A 103 9.67 4.88 3.50
CA LEU A 103 8.91 3.81 4.15
C LEU A 103 9.43 2.42 3.78
N GLY A 104 9.93 2.26 2.56
CA GLY A 104 10.31 0.98 1.96
C GLY A 104 9.86 0.91 0.50
N GLU A 105 10.53 0.08 -0.31
CA GLU A 105 10.21 -0.07 -1.74
C GLU A 105 8.99 -0.97 -1.93
N THR A 106 8.88 -2.00 -1.10
CA THR A 106 7.75 -2.94 -1.06
C THR A 106 6.96 -2.74 0.22
N MET A 107 5.64 -2.61 0.09
CA MET A 107 4.75 -2.46 1.24
C MET A 107 3.36 -3.05 0.97
N SER A 108 2.62 -3.30 2.05
CA SER A 108 1.17 -3.51 1.99
C SER A 108 0.45 -2.57 2.95
N CYS A 109 -0.84 -2.34 2.72
CA CYS A 109 -1.65 -1.39 3.48
C CYS A 109 -3.00 -1.99 3.89
N VAL A 110 -3.43 -1.68 5.11
CA VAL A 110 -4.77 -1.98 5.62
C VAL A 110 -5.43 -0.67 6.02
N ALA A 111 -6.63 -0.40 5.52
CA ALA A 111 -7.42 0.75 5.93
C ALA A 111 -8.19 0.42 7.22
N VAL A 112 -8.26 1.37 8.15
CA VAL A 112 -9.19 1.38 9.27
C VAL A 112 -10.29 2.35 8.91
N CYS A 113 -11.50 1.83 8.73
CA CYS A 113 -12.67 2.58 8.33
C CYS A 113 -13.50 2.94 9.56
N GLU A 114 -13.97 4.17 9.60
CA GLU A 114 -15.01 4.65 10.50
C GLU A 114 -16.36 4.51 9.80
N VAL A 115 -17.28 3.79 10.41
CA VAL A 115 -18.55 3.36 9.81
C VAL A 115 -19.72 3.83 10.68
N ILE A 116 -20.67 4.53 10.07
CA ILE A 116 -21.94 4.91 10.69
C ILE A 116 -22.84 3.68 10.72
N MET A 117 -23.28 3.28 11.91
CA MET A 117 -24.15 2.13 12.08
C MET A 117 -25.58 2.47 11.66
N ASP A 118 -25.96 1.98 10.47
CA ASP A 118 -27.32 2.02 9.94
C ASP A 118 -27.78 0.59 9.60
N PRO A 119 -28.76 0.01 10.32
CA PRO A 119 -29.25 -1.35 10.08
C PRO A 119 -29.75 -1.62 8.66
N LYS A 120 -30.14 -0.58 7.91
CA LYS A 120 -30.61 -0.72 6.52
C LYS A 120 -29.46 -1.01 5.56
N TYR A 121 -28.27 -0.48 5.83
CA TYR A 121 -27.15 -0.46 4.89
C TYR A 121 -25.91 -1.21 5.40
N VAL A 122 -25.82 -1.48 6.71
CA VAL A 122 -24.73 -2.19 7.35
C VAL A 122 -25.25 -3.55 7.82
N LYS A 123 -24.73 -4.63 7.21
CA LYS A 123 -25.09 -6.01 7.58
C LYS A 123 -23.92 -6.70 8.25
N SER A 124 -24.17 -7.32 9.41
CA SER A 124 -23.21 -8.19 10.08
C SER A 124 -23.52 -9.66 9.74
N LYS A 125 -22.52 -10.43 9.31
CA LYS A 125 -22.73 -11.88 9.05
C LYS A 125 -23.09 -12.67 10.30
N VAL A 126 -22.69 -12.18 11.49
CA VAL A 126 -23.06 -12.80 12.78
C VAL A 126 -24.58 -12.80 12.99
N GLU A 127 -25.29 -11.82 12.42
CA GLU A 127 -26.75 -11.72 12.51
C GLU A 127 -27.46 -12.62 11.48
N GLU A 128 -26.89 -12.82 10.29
CA GLU A 128 -27.44 -13.74 9.28
C GLU A 128 -27.36 -15.22 9.70
N GLU A 129 -26.30 -15.62 10.40
CA GLU A 129 -26.15 -17.00 10.90
C GLU A 129 -27.05 -17.31 12.08
N ASN A 130 -27.39 -16.33 12.94
CA ASN A 130 -28.34 -16.54 14.03
C ASN A 130 -29.78 -16.83 13.56
N GLY A 131 -30.12 -16.53 12.31
CA GLY A 131 -31.39 -16.89 11.68
C GLY A 131 -31.42 -18.28 11.03
N ARG A 132 -30.28 -18.99 10.94
CA ARG A 132 -30.17 -20.34 10.35
C ARG A 132 -29.50 -21.29 11.35
N ALA A 133 -30.32 -22.18 11.92
CA ALA A 133 -29.99 -23.34 12.76
C ALA A 133 -28.51 -23.53 13.16
N LYS A 134 -28.25 -23.33 14.47
CA LYS A 134 -26.99 -23.59 15.17
C LYS A 134 -26.49 -25.03 14.96
N ASN A 135 -25.50 -25.23 14.10
CA ASN A 135 -24.58 -26.35 14.25
C ASN A 135 -23.46 -25.93 15.21
N LYS A 136 -23.67 -26.20 16.50
CA LYS A 136 -22.65 -26.18 17.55
C LYS A 136 -21.66 -27.31 17.25
N ASP A 137 -20.52 -27.02 16.60
CA ASP A 137 -19.31 -27.86 16.69
C ASP A 137 -18.08 -27.23 16.00
N LYS A 138 -17.89 -25.91 16.12
CA LYS A 138 -16.60 -25.27 15.85
C LYS A 138 -16.31 -24.17 16.86
N GLN A 139 -15.31 -24.44 17.70
CA GLN A 139 -14.67 -23.46 18.55
C GLN A 139 -13.65 -22.70 17.73
N GLU A 140 -13.97 -21.48 17.29
CA GLU A 140 -13.03 -20.37 17.06
C GLU A 140 -13.83 -19.09 16.75
N VAL A 141 -13.33 -17.96 17.23
CA VAL A 141 -13.99 -16.65 17.32
C VAL A 141 -14.78 -16.30 16.05
N PRO A 142 -16.08 -15.91 16.14
CA PRO A 142 -16.82 -15.50 14.95
C PRO A 142 -16.15 -14.29 14.31
N GLU A 143 -15.67 -14.46 13.08
CA GLU A 143 -15.08 -13.41 12.27
C GLU A 143 -16.16 -12.33 12.04
N LYS A 144 -16.02 -11.19 12.72
CA LYS A 144 -16.97 -10.07 12.64
C LYS A 144 -16.86 -9.39 11.28
N TYR A 145 -17.49 -9.95 10.26
CA TYR A 145 -17.59 -9.30 8.95
C TYR A 145 -18.76 -8.35 8.88
N TYR A 146 -18.50 -7.19 8.28
CA TYR A 146 -19.50 -6.19 7.97
C TYR A 146 -19.53 -5.93 6.48
N ILE A 147 -20.73 -5.80 5.95
CA ILE A 147 -20.96 -5.41 4.56
C ILE A 147 -21.70 -4.08 4.58
N VAL A 148 -21.08 -3.05 4.00
CA VAL A 148 -21.64 -1.70 3.93
C VAL A 148 -22.03 -1.38 2.50
N SER A 149 -23.33 -1.25 2.24
CA SER A 149 -23.85 -1.03 0.88
C SER A 149 -23.85 0.44 0.46
N ASN A 150 -23.86 1.38 1.40
CA ASN A 150 -23.80 2.81 1.13
C ASN A 150 -22.42 3.37 1.50
N ASN A 151 -21.68 3.86 0.50
CA ASN A 151 -20.33 4.40 0.70
C ASN A 151 -20.32 5.69 1.52
N GLU A 152 -21.43 6.44 1.61
CA GLU A 152 -21.53 7.64 2.44
C GLU A 152 -21.50 7.33 3.94
N LEU A 153 -21.77 6.08 4.32
CA LEU A 153 -21.76 5.63 5.71
C LEU A 153 -20.37 5.19 6.18
N LEU A 154 -19.35 5.23 5.33
CA LEU A 154 -18.00 4.90 5.75
C LEU A 154 -16.96 5.85 5.18
N ARG A 155 -15.87 6.02 5.92
CA ARG A 155 -14.67 6.71 5.45
C ARG A 155 -13.42 6.07 6.04
N VAL A 156 -12.29 6.22 5.34
CA VAL A 156 -11.00 5.82 5.90
C VAL A 156 -10.62 6.82 6.97
N LYS A 157 -10.30 6.33 8.16
CA LYS A 157 -9.81 7.14 9.28
C LYS A 157 -8.32 6.93 9.52
N TYR A 158 -7.82 5.70 9.36
CA TYR A 158 -6.39 5.40 9.48
C TYR A 158 -5.91 4.46 8.38
N VAL A 159 -4.61 4.51 8.08
CA VAL A 159 -3.92 3.55 7.21
C VAL A 159 -2.79 2.90 7.98
N LEU A 160 -2.83 1.58 8.10
CA LEU A 160 -1.75 0.77 8.65
C LEU A 160 -0.84 0.34 7.51
N VAL A 161 0.45 0.64 7.60
CA VAL A 161 1.43 0.32 6.55
C VAL A 161 2.42 -0.72 7.06
N TYR A 162 2.51 -1.83 6.34
CA TYR A 162 3.46 -2.91 6.55
C TYR A 162 4.52 -2.82 5.47
N ALA A 163 5.55 -2.03 5.73
CA ALA A 163 6.68 -1.90 4.81
C ALA A 163 7.75 -2.93 5.13
N GLU A 164 8.31 -3.53 4.09
CA GLU A 164 9.49 -4.36 4.24
C GLU A 164 10.65 -3.49 4.69
N LYS A 165 11.33 -3.91 5.77
CA LYS A 165 12.58 -3.26 6.17
C LYS A 165 13.50 -3.31 4.96
N LYS A 166 14.01 -2.16 4.53
CA LYS A 166 15.20 -2.12 3.70
C LYS A 166 16.24 -2.93 4.48
N ALA A 167 16.53 -4.17 4.03
CA ALA A 167 17.83 -4.74 4.29
C ALA A 167 18.81 -3.61 3.96
N GLN A 168 19.78 -3.33 4.82
CA GLN A 168 20.78 -2.29 4.57
C GLN A 168 21.55 -2.66 3.30
N GLN A 169 20.92 -2.49 2.15
CA GLN A 169 21.54 -2.52 0.85
C GLN A 169 22.32 -1.23 0.88
N ARG A 170 23.59 -1.38 1.23
CA ARG A 170 24.67 -0.44 0.95
C ARG A 170 24.27 0.25 -0.34
N VAL A 171 23.91 1.54 -0.26
CA VAL A 171 23.45 2.32 -1.41
C VAL A 171 24.56 2.22 -2.44
N GLN A 172 24.43 1.28 -3.37
CA GLN A 172 25.35 1.16 -4.49
C GLN A 172 24.90 2.27 -5.41
N THR A 173 25.44 3.46 -5.18
CA THR A 173 25.40 4.51 -6.19
C THR A 173 25.89 3.87 -7.47
N PRO A 174 25.10 3.87 -8.56
CA PRO A 174 25.52 3.25 -9.80
C PRO A 174 26.87 3.87 -10.17
N SER A 175 27.85 3.03 -10.46
CA SER A 175 29.17 3.52 -10.87
C SER A 175 29.00 4.45 -12.08
N PHE A 176 29.94 5.39 -12.28
CA PHE A 176 29.89 6.34 -13.39
C PHE A 176 29.58 5.66 -14.74
N PHE A 177 30.16 4.47 -14.96
CA PHE A 177 29.90 3.61 -16.12
C PHE A 177 28.46 3.14 -16.24
N GLN A 178 27.80 2.78 -15.13
CA GLN A 178 26.39 2.37 -15.12
C GLN A 178 25.44 3.55 -15.33
N ARG A 179 25.81 4.75 -14.88
CA ARG A 179 25.02 5.96 -15.08
C ARG A 179 25.12 6.50 -16.50
N HIS A 180 26.29 6.36 -17.13
CA HIS A 180 26.58 6.88 -18.47
C HIS A 180 26.78 5.79 -19.52
N LYS A 181 26.09 4.64 -19.38
CA LYS A 181 26.20 3.47 -20.29
C LYS A 181 26.11 3.85 -21.76
N PHE A 182 25.16 4.73 -22.10
CA PHE A 182 24.97 5.20 -23.47
C PHE A 182 26.18 5.98 -23.99
N PHE A 183 26.70 6.93 -23.21
CA PHE A 183 27.87 7.72 -23.58
C PHE A 183 29.14 6.87 -23.71
N VAL A 184 29.32 5.90 -22.80
CA VAL A 184 30.43 4.94 -22.86
C VAL A 184 30.34 4.07 -24.12
N LEU A 185 29.16 3.54 -24.45
CA LEU A 185 28.91 2.77 -25.67
C LEU A 185 29.18 3.58 -26.94
N MET A 186 28.70 4.83 -27.00
CA MET A 186 28.92 5.71 -28.15
C MET A 186 30.40 6.07 -28.31
N SER A 187 31.10 6.38 -27.20
CA SER A 187 32.53 6.68 -27.24
C SER A 187 33.34 5.47 -27.71
N LEU A 188 33.03 4.27 -27.21
CA LEU A 188 33.66 3.03 -27.65
C LEU A 188 33.41 2.77 -29.14
N TYR A 189 32.18 2.98 -29.60
CA TYR A 189 31.81 2.82 -31.00
C TYR A 189 32.62 3.75 -31.93
N VAL A 190 32.76 5.03 -31.57
CA VAL A 190 33.57 6.00 -32.35
C VAL A 190 35.04 5.59 -32.38
N VAL A 191 35.61 5.10 -31.27
CA VAL A 191 36.99 4.60 -31.22
C VAL A 191 37.17 3.41 -32.16
N VAL A 192 36.23 2.46 -32.18
CA VAL A 192 36.28 1.31 -33.11
C VAL A 192 36.26 1.77 -34.56
N LEU A 193 35.38 2.71 -34.92
CA LEU A 193 35.33 3.27 -36.28
C LEU A 193 36.63 3.99 -36.65
N ALA A 194 37.23 4.74 -35.72
CA ALA A 194 38.52 5.41 -35.95
C ALA A 194 39.65 4.40 -36.17
N VAL A 195 39.70 3.30 -35.41
CA VAL A 195 40.69 2.23 -35.59
C VAL A 195 40.53 1.53 -36.94
N ILE A 196 39.30 1.21 -37.34
CA ILE A 196 39.03 0.61 -38.66
C ILE A 196 39.42 1.57 -39.78
N GLY A 197 39.06 2.86 -39.65
CA GLY A 197 39.43 3.90 -40.62
C GLY A 197 40.95 4.08 -40.73
N ALA A 198 41.65 4.09 -39.60
CA ALA A 198 43.10 4.15 -39.52
C ALA A 198 43.77 2.92 -40.17
N ALA A 199 43.30 1.71 -39.84
CA ALA A 199 43.82 0.46 -40.38
C ALA A 199 43.60 0.32 -41.88
N ASN A 200 42.50 0.86 -42.41
CA ASN A 200 42.17 0.85 -43.84
C ASN A 200 42.74 2.05 -44.61
N SER A 201 43.46 2.97 -43.94
CA SER A 201 44.04 4.14 -44.59
C SER A 201 45.44 3.82 -45.16
N PRO A 202 45.67 4.00 -46.48
CA PRO A 202 46.95 3.68 -47.11
C PRO A 202 48.09 4.59 -46.63
N ASN A 203 47.78 5.83 -46.24
CA ASN A 203 48.75 6.78 -45.71
C ASN A 203 49.29 6.34 -44.33
N LEU A 204 48.44 5.86 -43.43
CA LEU A 204 48.90 5.41 -42.11
C LEU A 204 49.69 4.10 -42.20
N GLN A 205 49.28 3.18 -43.07
CA GLN A 205 50.07 1.98 -43.35
C GLN A 205 51.45 2.32 -43.93
N TYR A 206 51.54 3.34 -44.79
CA TYR A 206 52.81 3.84 -45.32
C TYR A 206 53.71 4.42 -44.22
N TYR A 207 53.15 5.25 -43.33
CA TYR A 207 53.91 5.80 -42.18
C TYR A 207 54.33 4.73 -41.16
N LEU A 208 53.46 3.78 -40.82
CA LEU A 208 53.79 2.69 -39.90
C LEU A 208 54.87 1.76 -40.45
N ARG A 209 54.83 1.43 -41.75
CA ARG A 209 55.88 0.64 -42.42
C ARG A 209 57.23 1.36 -42.49
N ARG A 210 57.22 2.70 -42.48
CA ARG A 210 58.43 3.52 -42.42
C ARG A 210 59.00 3.65 -41.00
N LEU A 211 58.16 3.54 -39.97
CA LEU A 211 58.55 3.66 -38.57
C LEU A 211 59.03 2.32 -37.95
N PHE A 212 58.57 1.18 -38.48
CA PHE A 212 58.96 -0.17 -38.06
C PHE A 212 59.99 -0.84 -39.00
N ARG A 213 60.79 -0.07 -39.74
CA ARG A 213 61.92 -0.55 -40.55
C ARG A 213 63.23 0.01 -40.02
#